data_AF-A0A849PRT8-F1
#
_entry.id   AF-A0A849PRT8-F1
#
_cell.length_a   1.000
_cell.length_b   1.000
_cell.length_c   1.000
_cell.angle_alpha   90.00
_cell.angle_beta   90.00
_cell.angle_gamma   90.00
#
_symmetry.space_group_name_H-M   'P 1'
#
loop_
_entity.id
_entity.type
_entity.pdbx_description
1 polymer ?
#
loop_
_entity_poly.entity_id
_entity_poly.type
_entity_poly.pdbx_seq_one_letter_code
_entity_poly.pdbx_strand_id
1 'polypeptide(L)'
;MTTGFITKGRGAGRKVIPIKDRHTVAEPKVTKDKSYNKVLWQDIVTKGRKREPTALTGGMNHLDDSEITTIVATMEFFDATDIWMKQTVFDLGGLPRFRVFDWLAMNVMGRNDDDRRQNEQALKVLVHAWTKADGDVKGFIRNLREDDYDVDRSWEKIQIDI
;
A
#
# COMPACT_ATOMS: atom_id res chain seq x y z
N MET A 1 -4.18 -11.40 -52.70
CA MET A 1 -3.24 -12.36 -52.06
C MET A 1 -4.02 -13.58 -51.64
N THR A 2 -3.38 -14.73 -51.77
CA THR A 2 -3.91 -16.09 -51.96
C THR A 2 -4.63 -16.67 -50.73
N THR A 3 -5.88 -17.09 -50.86
CA THR A 3 -6.56 -17.96 -49.89
C THR A 3 -6.26 -19.42 -50.24
N GLY A 4 -5.40 -20.06 -49.45
CA GLY A 4 -5.15 -21.50 -49.54
C GLY A 4 -6.20 -22.29 -48.75
N PHE A 5 -6.76 -23.33 -49.38
CA PHE A 5 -7.58 -24.33 -48.70
C PHE A 5 -6.77 -25.62 -48.53
N ILE A 6 -6.76 -26.18 -47.32
CA ILE A 6 -6.37 -27.57 -47.09
C ILE A 6 -7.65 -28.36 -46.85
N THR A 7 -8.01 -29.22 -47.80
CA THR A 7 -9.00 -30.28 -47.60
C THR A 7 -8.28 -31.58 -47.28
N LYS A 8 -8.66 -32.21 -46.16
CA LYS A 8 -8.59 -33.67 -45.97
C LYS A 8 -9.46 -34.09 -44.79
N GLY A 9 -10.24 -35.15 -44.99
CA GLY A 9 -10.64 -36.04 -43.90
C GLY A 9 -12.13 -36.11 -43.59
N ARG A 10 -12.77 -37.15 -44.14
CA ARG A 10 -14.11 -37.68 -43.86
C ARG A 10 -14.45 -37.77 -42.37
N GLY A 11 -15.71 -37.54 -42.03
CA GLY A 11 -16.39 -38.22 -40.93
C GLY A 11 -16.99 -37.32 -39.85
N ALA A 12 -18.31 -37.38 -39.74
CA ALA A 12 -19.16 -36.85 -38.66
C ALA A 12 -19.27 -35.31 -38.55
N GLY A 13 -20.51 -34.82 -38.62
CA GLY A 13 -20.85 -33.41 -38.54
C GLY A 13 -20.30 -32.74 -37.29
N ARG A 14 -19.29 -31.88 -37.47
CA ARG A 14 -18.86 -30.92 -36.45
C ARG A 14 -19.63 -29.63 -36.65
N LYS A 15 -20.49 -29.28 -35.68
CA LYS A 15 -20.94 -27.89 -35.50
C LYS A 15 -19.69 -27.02 -35.34
N VAL A 16 -19.53 -26.06 -36.24
CA VAL A 16 -18.60 -24.95 -36.05
C VAL A 16 -19.15 -24.11 -34.89
N ILE A 17 -18.52 -24.21 -33.73
CA ILE A 17 -18.81 -23.31 -32.61
C ILE A 17 -17.99 -22.04 -32.87
N PRO A 18 -18.61 -20.85 -33.01
CA PRO A 18 -17.85 -19.63 -33.15
C PRO A 18 -16.98 -19.44 -31.91
N ILE A 19 -15.68 -19.26 -32.11
CA ILE A 19 -14.77 -18.80 -31.05
C ILE A 19 -15.24 -17.38 -30.74
N LYS A 20 -16.03 -17.25 -29.67
CA LYS A 20 -16.36 -15.93 -29.11
C LYS A 20 -15.06 -15.24 -28.78
N ASP A 21 -14.95 -14.01 -29.26
CA ASP A 21 -13.85 -13.10 -29.03
C ASP A 21 -13.34 -13.21 -27.61
N ARG A 22 -12.01 -13.21 -27.47
CA ARG A 22 -11.32 -13.03 -26.19
C ARG A 22 -12.05 -11.91 -25.46
N HIS A 23 -12.71 -12.26 -24.36
CA HIS A 23 -13.15 -11.29 -23.38
C HIS A 23 -11.91 -10.48 -23.01
N THR A 24 -11.81 -9.27 -23.54
CA THR A 24 -11.11 -8.18 -22.89
C THR A 24 -11.69 -8.16 -21.49
N VAL A 25 -10.91 -8.66 -20.53
CA VAL A 25 -11.23 -8.51 -19.12
C VAL A 25 -11.22 -7.02 -18.91
N ALA A 26 -12.42 -6.42 -18.87
CA ALA A 26 -12.55 -5.01 -18.58
C ALA A 26 -11.85 -4.78 -17.24
N GLU A 27 -10.87 -3.88 -17.24
CA GLU A 27 -10.32 -3.38 -16.00
C GLU A 27 -11.48 -2.92 -15.12
N PRO A 28 -11.51 -3.31 -13.83
CA PRO A 28 -12.60 -2.93 -12.96
C PRO A 28 -12.70 -1.40 -12.94
N LYS A 29 -13.81 -0.88 -13.47
CA LYS A 29 -14.17 0.54 -13.35
C LYS A 29 -14.35 0.81 -11.86
N VAL A 30 -13.34 1.41 -11.24
CA VAL A 30 -13.44 1.95 -9.89
C VAL A 30 -14.51 3.03 -9.92
N THR A 31 -15.68 2.70 -9.39
CA THR A 31 -16.79 3.65 -9.22
C THR A 31 -16.40 4.70 -8.19
N LYS A 32 -16.72 5.96 -8.49
CA LYS A 32 -16.37 7.20 -7.76
C LYS A 32 -16.85 7.28 -6.29
N ASP A 33 -17.33 6.21 -5.66
CA ASP A 33 -18.12 6.29 -4.42
C ASP A 33 -17.45 5.69 -3.18
N LYS A 34 -16.16 5.36 -3.25
CA LYS A 34 -15.29 5.23 -2.08
C LYS A 34 -13.96 5.88 -2.43
N SER A 35 -13.61 6.98 -1.76
CA SER A 35 -12.23 7.51 -1.80
C SER A 35 -11.27 6.34 -1.58
N TYR A 36 -10.28 6.20 -2.46
CA TYR A 36 -9.31 5.11 -2.40
C TYR A 36 -8.65 5.08 -1.01
N ASN A 37 -8.42 6.26 -0.44
CA ASN A 37 -7.91 6.43 0.93
C ASN A 37 -8.78 5.70 1.97
N LYS A 38 -10.11 5.64 1.81
CA LYS A 38 -10.99 4.91 2.74
C LYS A 38 -10.79 3.39 2.65
N VAL A 39 -10.55 2.86 1.46
CA VAL A 39 -10.25 1.43 1.27
C VAL A 39 -8.89 1.11 1.88
N LEU A 40 -7.89 1.94 1.61
CA LEU A 40 -6.55 1.79 2.13
C LEU A 40 -6.50 1.91 3.67
N TRP A 41 -7.21 2.90 4.22
CA TRP A 41 -7.42 3.07 5.66
C TRP A 41 -7.99 1.80 6.29
N GLN A 42 -9.03 1.23 5.66
CA GLN A 42 -9.67 0.03 6.17
C GLN A 42 -8.72 -1.17 6.16
N ASP A 43 -7.91 -1.33 5.11
CA ASP A 43 -6.91 -2.40 5.02
C ASP A 43 -5.83 -2.26 6.12
N ILE A 44 -5.27 -1.06 6.28
CA ILE A 44 -4.26 -0.75 7.31
C ILE A 44 -4.78 -1.10 8.70
N VAL A 45 -5.96 -0.61 9.05
CA VAL A 45 -6.57 -0.82 10.36
C VAL A 45 -6.93 -2.29 10.58
N THR A 46 -7.45 -2.98 9.57
CA THR A 46 -7.81 -4.40 9.67
C THR A 46 -6.58 -5.29 9.88
N LYS A 47 -5.46 -5.00 9.20
CA LYS A 47 -4.19 -5.72 9.42
C LYS A 47 -3.60 -5.42 10.78
N GLY A 48 -3.52 -4.15 11.15
CA GLY A 48 -2.96 -3.72 12.43
C GLY A 48 -3.70 -4.28 13.64
N ARG A 49 -5.04 -4.21 13.66
CA ARG A 49 -5.84 -4.75 14.78
C ARG A 49 -5.69 -6.26 14.99
N LYS A 50 -5.29 -7.02 13.95
CA LYS A 50 -5.03 -8.46 14.07
C LYS A 50 -3.66 -8.76 14.68
N ARG A 51 -2.69 -7.85 14.53
CA ARG A 51 -1.27 -8.09 14.81
C ARG A 51 -0.76 -7.30 16.02
N GLU A 52 -1.16 -6.04 16.18
CA GLU A 52 -0.87 -5.22 17.34
C GLU A 52 -1.94 -5.44 18.43
N PRO A 53 -1.64 -6.16 19.53
CA PRO A 53 -2.63 -6.52 20.54
C PRO A 53 -3.15 -5.29 21.30
N THR A 54 -4.46 -5.05 21.22
CA THR A 54 -5.19 -3.98 21.93
C THR A 54 -5.22 -4.15 23.44
N ALA A 55 -5.23 -5.38 23.94
CA ALA A 55 -5.55 -5.68 25.34
C ALA A 55 -4.36 -5.56 26.30
N LEU A 56 -3.13 -5.57 25.80
CA LEU A 56 -1.91 -5.59 26.63
C LEU A 56 -1.19 -4.24 26.72
N THR A 57 -1.39 -3.34 25.75
CA THR A 57 -0.52 -2.16 25.57
C THR A 57 -1.24 -0.82 25.79
N GLY A 58 -2.51 -0.85 26.21
CA GLY A 58 -3.30 0.37 26.39
C GLY A 58 -3.53 1.17 25.10
N GLY A 59 -3.30 0.56 23.93
CA GLY A 59 -3.41 1.24 22.64
C GLY A 59 -2.14 2.00 22.21
N MET A 60 -0.96 1.60 22.71
CA MET A 60 0.33 2.21 22.36
C MET A 60 1.24 1.27 21.56
N ASN A 61 2.14 1.85 20.75
CA ASN A 61 3.23 1.11 20.09
C ASN A 61 4.40 0.84 21.07
N HIS A 62 5.33 -0.03 20.65
CA HIS A 62 6.56 -0.36 21.40
C HIS A 62 7.83 -0.11 20.59
N LEU A 63 7.79 0.84 19.65
CA LEU A 63 8.95 1.20 18.86
C LEU A 63 10.05 1.73 19.77
N ASP A 64 11.27 1.26 19.55
CA ASP A 64 12.46 1.88 20.11
C ASP A 64 12.91 3.08 19.27
N ASP A 65 13.85 3.87 19.81
CA ASP A 65 14.32 5.09 19.15
C ASP A 65 14.95 4.79 17.78
N SER A 66 15.63 3.65 17.62
CA SER A 66 16.24 3.24 16.35
C SER A 66 15.20 2.89 15.29
N GLU A 67 14.06 2.34 15.70
CA GLU A 67 12.94 2.02 14.82
C GLU A 67 12.21 3.30 14.39
N ILE A 68 12.04 4.27 15.30
CA ILE A 68 11.51 5.60 14.95
C ILE A 68 12.46 6.32 14.00
N THR A 69 13.77 6.30 14.26
CA THR A 69 14.77 6.86 13.35
C THR A 69 14.73 6.21 11.97
N THR A 70 14.47 4.90 11.90
CA THR A 70 14.30 4.20 10.60
C THR A 70 13.12 4.77 9.81
N ILE A 71 11.98 5.00 10.47
CA ILE A 71 10.79 5.59 9.83
C ILE A 71 11.10 6.99 9.32
N VAL A 72 11.70 7.84 10.17
CA VAL A 72 12.02 9.23 9.82
C VAL A 72 13.08 9.31 8.72
N ALA A 73 14.11 8.47 8.76
CA ALA A 73 15.13 8.42 7.71
C ALA A 73 14.52 8.00 6.36
N THR A 74 13.52 7.10 6.36
CA THR A 74 12.79 6.76 5.13
C THR A 74 11.99 7.96 4.63
N MET A 75 11.32 8.69 5.53
CA MET A 75 10.57 9.90 5.17
C MET A 75 11.50 10.96 4.57
N GLU A 76 12.66 11.19 5.17
CA GLU A 76 13.69 12.13 4.69
C GLU A 76 14.21 11.72 3.31
N PHE A 77 14.51 10.43 3.09
CA PHE A 77 14.96 9.92 1.80
C PHE A 77 13.96 10.19 0.67
N PHE A 78 12.65 10.19 0.98
CA PHE A 78 11.57 10.49 0.04
C PHE A 78 11.07 11.94 0.11
N ASP A 79 11.94 12.86 0.56
CA ASP A 79 11.70 14.30 0.60
C ASP A 79 10.45 14.74 1.39
N ALA A 80 10.03 13.98 2.41
CA ALA A 80 8.97 14.41 3.31
C ALA A 80 9.31 15.74 4.02
N THR A 81 8.30 16.51 4.37
CA THR A 81 8.50 17.78 5.07
C THR A 81 9.04 17.59 6.50
N ASP A 82 9.84 18.57 6.94
CA ASP A 82 10.32 18.65 8.33
C ASP A 82 9.18 18.63 9.35
N ILE A 83 8.04 19.24 9.01
CA ILE A 83 6.87 19.32 9.89
C ILE A 83 6.31 17.91 10.10
N TRP A 84 6.11 17.15 9.02
CA TRP A 84 5.59 15.79 9.13
C TRP A 84 6.58 14.84 9.80
N MET A 85 7.89 14.98 9.54
CA MET A 85 8.93 14.22 10.23
C MET A 85 8.92 14.48 11.74
N LYS A 86 8.86 15.75 12.18
CA LYS A 86 8.75 16.12 13.60
C LYS A 86 7.47 15.59 14.23
N GLN A 87 6.35 15.70 13.53
CA GLN A 87 5.08 15.16 14.00
C GLN A 87 5.12 13.64 14.13
N THR A 88 5.81 12.93 13.23
CA THR A 88 5.99 11.48 13.32
C THR A 88 6.80 11.08 14.55
N VAL A 89 7.88 11.80 14.86
CA VAL A 89 8.65 11.59 16.11
C VAL A 89 7.75 11.77 17.33
N PHE A 90 6.91 12.81 17.35
CA PHE A 90 5.98 13.05 18.45
C PHE A 90 4.89 11.98 18.55
N ASP A 91 4.23 11.66 17.44
CA ASP A 91 3.11 10.72 17.36
C ASP A 91 3.54 9.28 17.73
N LEU A 92 4.76 8.87 17.37
CA LEU A 92 5.26 7.51 17.61
C LEU A 92 6.14 7.37 18.86
N GLY A 93 6.92 8.41 19.21
CA GLY A 93 7.86 8.38 20.33
C GLY A 93 7.38 9.06 21.61
N GLY A 94 6.44 10.01 21.49
CA GLY A 94 5.92 10.83 22.59
C GLY A 94 4.93 10.12 23.51
N LEU A 95 4.37 10.84 24.48
CA LEU A 95 3.33 10.33 25.37
C LEU A 95 2.01 11.09 25.10
N PRO A 96 0.92 10.42 24.67
CA PRO A 96 0.80 8.99 24.39
C PRO A 96 1.40 8.57 23.04
N ARG A 97 1.92 7.34 22.95
CA ARG A 97 2.43 6.75 21.70
C ARG A 97 1.28 6.18 20.88
N PHE A 98 1.07 6.63 19.65
CA PHE A 98 0.06 6.02 18.78
C PHE A 98 0.49 4.63 18.31
N ARG A 99 -0.45 3.71 18.14
CA ARG A 99 -0.19 2.48 17.38
C ARG A 99 0.27 2.81 15.96
N VAL A 100 1.15 1.99 15.41
CA VAL A 100 1.73 2.26 14.08
C VAL A 100 0.62 2.30 13.04
N PHE A 101 -0.33 1.37 13.10
CA PHE A 101 -1.44 1.36 12.15
C PHE A 101 -2.40 2.55 12.32
N ASP A 102 -2.64 3.06 13.54
CA ASP A 102 -3.51 4.22 13.75
C ASP A 102 -2.85 5.48 13.19
N TRP A 103 -1.56 5.68 13.50
CA TRP A 103 -0.75 6.74 12.94
C TRP A 103 -0.76 6.68 11.40
N LEU A 104 -0.43 5.54 10.82
CA LEU A 104 -0.36 5.38 9.36
C LEU A 104 -1.72 5.61 8.69
N ALA A 105 -2.81 5.08 9.27
CA ALA A 105 -4.15 5.26 8.76
C ALA A 105 -4.62 6.73 8.83
N MET A 106 -4.31 7.45 9.91
CA MET A 106 -4.58 8.89 9.99
C MET A 106 -3.83 9.69 8.93
N ASN A 107 -2.57 9.33 8.67
CA ASN A 107 -1.79 9.96 7.59
C ASN A 107 -2.42 9.67 6.22
N VAL A 108 -2.85 8.45 5.92
CA VAL A 108 -3.59 8.15 4.67
C VAL A 108 -4.84 9.02 4.51
N MET A 109 -5.51 9.37 5.61
CA MET A 109 -6.70 10.23 5.60
C MET A 109 -6.42 11.74 5.61
N GLY A 110 -5.14 12.17 5.57
CA GLY A 110 -4.77 13.58 5.43
C GLY A 110 -4.19 14.23 6.69
N ARG A 111 -3.74 13.48 7.71
CA ARG A 111 -3.10 14.07 8.91
C ARG A 111 -1.75 14.76 8.61
N ASN A 112 -1.11 14.43 7.50
CA ASN A 112 0.16 15.02 7.02
C ASN A 112 -0.07 16.03 5.88
N ASP A 113 -1.06 16.91 6.04
CA ASP A 113 -1.52 17.86 5.03
C ASP A 113 -0.76 19.20 5.02
N ASP A 114 0.35 19.30 5.75
CA ASP A 114 1.21 20.49 5.72
C ASP A 114 1.80 20.75 4.31
N ASP A 115 2.24 19.69 3.62
CA ASP A 115 2.36 19.64 2.15
C ASP A 115 2.09 18.21 1.65
N ARG A 116 0.82 17.95 1.33
CA ARG A 116 0.35 16.62 0.92
C ARG A 116 1.03 16.10 -0.34
N ARG A 117 1.43 16.98 -1.27
CA ARG A 117 2.06 16.58 -2.54
C ARG A 117 3.50 16.18 -2.32
N GLN A 118 4.25 16.97 -1.55
CA GLN A 118 5.61 16.65 -1.17
C GLN A 118 5.67 15.33 -0.37
N ASN A 119 4.74 15.16 0.57
CA ASN A 119 4.68 14.00 1.46
C ASN A 119 4.19 12.69 0.81
N GLU A 120 3.70 12.74 -0.44
CA GLU A 120 3.01 11.61 -1.07
C GLU A 120 3.92 10.38 -1.22
N GLN A 121 5.15 10.57 -1.68
CA GLN A 121 6.07 9.48 -2.00
C GLN A 121 6.45 8.70 -0.74
N ALA A 122 6.86 9.41 0.31
CA ALA A 122 7.13 8.83 1.62
C ALA A 122 5.91 8.07 2.17
N LEU A 123 4.70 8.64 2.06
CA LEU A 123 3.49 7.96 2.53
C LEU A 123 3.20 6.67 1.76
N LYS A 124 3.40 6.65 0.44
CA LYS A 124 3.25 5.43 -0.37
C LYS A 124 4.21 4.33 0.07
N VAL A 125 5.47 4.68 0.33
CA VAL A 125 6.50 3.72 0.78
C VAL A 125 6.16 3.16 2.16
N LEU A 126 5.76 4.01 3.10
CA LEU A 126 5.34 3.58 4.44
C LEU A 126 4.13 2.63 4.38
N VAL A 127 3.12 2.96 3.57
CA VAL A 127 1.95 2.11 3.34
C VAL A 127 2.34 0.80 2.66
N HIS A 128 3.22 0.85 1.66
CA HIS A 128 3.70 -0.33 0.96
C HIS A 128 4.43 -1.29 1.91
N ALA A 129 5.38 -0.78 2.69
CA ALA A 129 6.13 -1.56 3.67
C ALA A 129 5.20 -2.21 4.72
N TRP A 130 4.20 -1.48 5.20
CA TRP A 130 3.18 -1.98 6.13
C TRP A 130 2.33 -3.11 5.51
N THR A 131 1.90 -2.89 4.27
CA THR A 131 1.07 -3.84 3.51
C THR A 131 1.83 -5.13 3.24
N LYS A 132 3.10 -5.03 2.83
CA LYS A 132 4.02 -6.14 2.59
C LYS A 132 4.31 -6.93 3.88
N ALA A 133 4.30 -6.26 5.04
CA ALA A 133 4.45 -6.88 6.35
C ALA A 133 3.16 -7.51 6.91
N ASP A 134 2.04 -7.44 6.20
CA ASP A 134 0.73 -7.91 6.70
C ASP A 134 0.35 -7.28 8.06
N GLY A 135 0.75 -6.02 8.27
CA GLY A 135 0.53 -5.26 9.50
C GLY A 135 1.32 -5.71 10.73
N ASP A 136 2.35 -6.53 10.56
CA ASP A 136 3.32 -6.82 11.61
C ASP A 136 4.34 -5.68 11.74
N VAL A 137 4.46 -5.09 12.93
CA VAL A 137 5.36 -3.94 13.18
C VAL A 137 6.82 -4.31 12.91
N LYS A 138 7.27 -5.50 13.32
CA LYS A 138 8.67 -5.92 13.09
C LYS A 138 8.95 -6.12 11.61
N GLY A 139 8.03 -6.75 10.88
CA GLY A 139 8.08 -6.88 9.43
C GLY A 139 8.07 -5.52 8.73
N PHE A 140 7.27 -4.57 9.22
CA PHE A 140 7.20 -3.20 8.69
C PHE A 140 8.56 -2.51 8.82
N ILE A 141 9.14 -2.48 10.02
CA ILE A 141 10.47 -1.89 10.25
C ILE A 141 11.55 -2.60 9.43
N ARG A 142 11.50 -3.94 9.35
CA ARG A 142 12.46 -4.70 8.53
C ARG A 142 12.38 -4.29 7.06
N ASN A 143 11.18 -4.19 6.50
CA ASN A 143 11.00 -3.77 5.11
C ASN A 143 11.58 -2.38 4.86
N LEU A 144 11.40 -1.42 5.80
CA LEU A 144 12.00 -0.08 5.69
C LEU A 144 13.53 -0.08 5.74
N ARG A 145 14.15 -1.06 6.42
CA ARG A 145 15.62 -1.15 6.55
C ARG A 145 16.29 -1.89 5.39
N GLU A 146 15.62 -2.92 4.86
CA GLU A 146 16.25 -3.91 4.00
C GLU A 146 15.82 -3.78 2.53
N ASP A 147 14.68 -3.17 2.23
CA ASP A 147 14.24 -2.99 0.85
C ASP A 147 15.05 -1.89 0.15
N ASP A 148 15.54 -2.19 -1.04
CA ASP A 148 16.12 -1.21 -1.95
C ASP A 148 14.99 -0.57 -2.78
N TYR A 149 14.55 0.61 -2.37
CA TYR A 149 13.41 1.29 -2.99
C TYR A 149 13.71 1.95 -4.34
N ASP A 150 14.98 2.01 -4.76
CA ASP A 150 15.37 2.40 -6.11
C ASP A 150 15.23 1.22 -7.09
N VAL A 151 15.37 -0.01 -6.59
CA VAL A 151 15.22 -1.25 -7.37
C VAL A 151 13.79 -1.78 -7.31
N ASP A 152 13.20 -1.92 -6.13
CA ASP A 152 11.80 -2.35 -5.95
C ASP A 152 10.86 -1.15 -5.88
N ARG A 153 10.40 -0.71 -7.06
CA ARG A 153 9.44 0.40 -7.21
C ARG A 153 7.97 -0.04 -7.12
N SER A 154 7.68 -1.21 -6.55
CA SER A 154 6.29 -1.68 -6.41
C SER A 154 5.42 -0.78 -5.52
N TRP A 155 6.04 0.03 -4.65
CA TRP A 155 5.40 1.04 -3.82
C TRP A 155 4.68 2.14 -4.64
N GLU A 156 5.09 2.40 -5.88
CA GLU A 156 4.45 3.40 -6.75
C GLU A 156 3.01 3.05 -7.13
N LYS A 157 2.65 1.78 -7.00
CA LYS A 157 1.29 1.28 -7.26
C LYS A 157 0.30 1.67 -6.16
N ILE A 158 0.79 2.07 -4.99
CA ILE A 158 -0.07 2.62 -3.93
C ILE A 158 -0.65 3.94 -4.44
N GLN A 159 -1.97 4.05 -4.46
CA GLN A 159 -2.65 5.31 -4.78
C GLN A 159 -2.99 6.03 -3.49
N ILE A 160 -2.86 7.36 -3.49
CA ILE A 160 -3.27 8.21 -2.38
C ILE A 160 -4.01 9.37 -3.01
N ASP A 161 -5.27 9.57 -2.62
CA ASP A 161 -6.02 10.74 -3.05
C ASP A 161 -5.38 11.96 -2.37
N ILE A 162 -4.91 12.92 -3.18
CA ILE A 162 -4.35 14.23 -2.79
C ILE A 162 -5.37 15.33 -3.06
#